data_AF-A0A8T4A9R5-F1
#
_entry.id   AF-A0A8T4A9R5-F1
#
_cell.length_a   1.000
_cell.length_b   1.000
_cell.length_c   1.000
_cell.angle_alpha   90.00
_cell.angle_beta   90.00
_cell.angle_gamma   90.00
#
_symmetry.space_group_name_H-M   'P 1'
#
loop_
_entity.id
_entity.type
_entity.pdbx_description
1 polymer ?
#
loop_
_entity_poly.entity_id
_entity_poly.type
_entity_poly.pdbx_seq_one_letter_code
_entity_poly.pdbx_strand_id
1 'polypeptide(L)'
;MLKFIPFTPLYRGQPQGLPLLVFIFFNILLMPMFLPIAQANEAPARVYHVCIQLAAQGKISEAIAALQASSALLSPIDSWKQRMLAAASLLQLKQQQSTQLPDPQGNSNLMLATVFTKQHPVPVSVNPWLVGGLGMVLPGAGHAFLGRWHDAKVAFLMVFPMLILTLWAWKRSMGPVTVFFALITAWLWSGSIFSAISLSERGNMEAYMHWWKPLWQAAALSGQPW
;
A
#
# COMPACT_ATOMS: atom_id res chain seq x y z
N MET A 1 -19.25 -32.16 26.48
CA MET A 1 -19.11 -32.24 27.95
C MET A 1 -17.62 -32.19 28.27
N LEU A 2 -17.08 -31.02 28.62
CA LEU A 2 -15.66 -30.82 28.91
C LEU A 2 -15.46 -30.86 30.44
N LYS A 3 -14.67 -31.83 30.92
CA LYS A 3 -14.32 -32.03 32.33
C LYS A 3 -13.32 -30.96 32.78
N PHE A 4 -13.71 -30.16 33.76
CA PHE A 4 -12.83 -29.27 34.52
C PHE A 4 -11.85 -30.11 35.35
N ILE A 5 -10.55 -29.88 35.17
CA ILE A 5 -9.49 -30.44 36.01
C ILE A 5 -9.14 -29.39 37.06
N PRO A 6 -9.29 -29.69 38.37
CA PRO A 6 -8.96 -28.74 39.43
C PRO A 6 -7.45 -28.55 39.56
N PHE A 7 -7.03 -27.29 39.63
CA PHE A 7 -5.63 -26.89 39.79
C PHE A 7 -5.27 -26.90 41.28
N THR A 8 -4.47 -27.87 41.72
CA THR A 8 -3.91 -27.92 43.08
C THR A 8 -2.70 -26.99 43.19
N PRO A 9 -2.70 -25.99 44.10
CA PRO A 9 -1.55 -25.14 44.32
C PRO A 9 -0.44 -25.90 45.04
N LEU A 10 0.67 -26.14 44.35
CA LEU A 10 1.91 -26.67 44.94
C LEU A 10 2.50 -25.64 45.91
N TYR A 11 2.68 -26.10 47.15
CA TYR A 11 3.22 -25.35 48.29
C TYR A 11 4.61 -24.79 47.94
N ARG A 12 4.70 -23.45 47.89
CA ARG A 12 5.92 -22.71 47.57
C ARG A 12 6.77 -22.58 48.84
N GLY A 13 7.82 -23.40 48.96
CA GLY A 13 8.82 -23.25 50.00
C GLY A 13 9.40 -21.83 49.98
N GLN A 14 9.37 -21.15 51.12
CA GLN A 14 10.00 -19.83 51.28
C GLN A 14 11.51 -19.97 51.10
N PRO A 15 12.12 -19.31 50.10
CA PRO A 15 13.57 -19.25 50.00
C PRO A 15 14.12 -18.47 51.20
N GLN A 16 14.96 -19.13 51.99
CA GLN A 16 15.70 -18.52 53.09
C GLN A 16 16.52 -17.35 52.56
N GLY A 17 16.41 -16.21 53.23
CA GLY A 17 16.79 -14.91 52.72
C GLY A 17 18.28 -14.77 52.43
N LEU A 18 18.62 -14.81 51.15
CA LEU A 18 19.69 -13.93 50.66
C LEU A 18 19.21 -12.49 50.88
N PRO A 19 20.02 -11.62 51.51
CA PRO A 19 19.58 -10.29 51.91
C PRO A 19 19.22 -9.50 50.65
N LEU A 20 17.96 -9.06 50.55
CA LEU A 20 17.40 -8.20 49.51
C LEU A 20 18.36 -7.04 49.13
N LEU A 21 19.10 -6.56 50.12
CA LEU A 21 20.15 -5.55 49.98
C LEU A 21 21.28 -5.95 49.03
N VAL A 22 21.78 -7.19 49.06
CA VAL A 22 22.84 -7.66 48.15
C VAL A 22 22.33 -7.74 46.72
N PHE A 23 21.08 -8.16 46.52
CA PHE A 23 20.48 -8.21 45.18
C PHE A 23 20.24 -6.82 44.59
N ILE A 24 19.78 -5.87 45.41
CA ILE A 24 19.60 -4.46 45.00
C ILE A 24 20.96 -3.82 44.70
N PHE A 25 21.97 -4.02 45.55
CA PHE A 25 23.32 -3.50 45.33
C PHE A 25 23.95 -4.07 44.06
N PHE A 26 23.80 -5.37 43.81
CA PHE A 26 24.32 -6.02 42.62
C PHE A 26 23.65 -5.52 41.33
N ASN A 27 22.33 -5.28 41.35
CA ASN A 27 21.62 -4.68 40.21
C ASN A 27 22.02 -3.22 39.96
N ILE A 28 22.20 -2.42 41.01
CA ILE A 28 22.65 -1.02 40.88
C ILE A 28 24.09 -0.95 40.38
N LEU A 29 24.97 -1.85 40.85
CA LEU A 29 26.38 -1.91 40.43
C LEU A 29 26.54 -2.38 38.98
N LEU A 30 25.65 -3.23 38.48
CA LEU A 30 25.65 -3.68 37.08
C LEU A 30 24.99 -2.68 36.12
N MET A 31 24.09 -1.82 36.60
CA MET A 31 23.37 -0.84 35.79
C MET A 31 24.27 0.07 34.91
N PRO A 32 25.41 0.61 35.39
CA PRO A 32 26.26 1.48 34.56
C PRO A 32 26.98 0.73 33.43
N MET A 33 27.18 -0.59 33.51
CA MET A 33 27.80 -1.36 32.42
C MET A 33 26.89 -1.53 31.20
N PHE A 34 25.57 -1.36 31.34
CA PHE A 34 24.63 -1.51 30.22
C PHE A 34 24.21 -0.17 29.58
N LEU A 35 24.52 0.97 30.21
CA LEU A 35 24.19 2.31 29.69
C LEU A 35 24.80 2.64 28.31
N PRO A 36 26.08 2.33 27.99
CA PRO A 36 26.66 2.75 26.72
C PRO A 36 26.09 2.03 25.50
N ILE A 37 25.54 0.81 25.68
CA ILE A 37 24.93 0.03 24.59
C ILE A 37 23.57 0.61 24.17
N ALA A 38 22.85 1.25 25.09
CA ALA A 38 21.57 1.87 24.79
C ALA A 38 21.71 3.11 23.89
N GLN A 39 22.72 3.96 24.14
CA GLN A 39 22.89 5.21 23.39
C GLN A 39 23.36 5.00 21.94
N ALA A 40 24.13 3.95 21.66
CA ALA A 40 24.57 3.65 20.30
C ALA A 40 23.41 3.26 19.36
N ASN A 41 22.33 2.67 19.90
CA ASN A 41 21.18 2.22 19.13
C ASN A 41 20.14 3.31 18.82
N GLU A 42 20.19 4.46 19.50
CA GLU A 42 19.21 5.54 19.29
C GLU A 42 19.44 6.31 17.99
N ALA A 43 20.70 6.43 17.53
CA ALA A 43 21.03 7.21 16.35
C ALA A 43 20.43 6.63 15.05
N PRO A 44 20.60 5.32 14.73
CA PRO A 44 19.98 4.74 13.53
C PRO A 44 18.45 4.77 13.58
N ALA A 45 17.86 4.54 14.75
CA ALA A 45 16.42 4.59 14.94
C ALA A 45 15.84 5.98 14.63
N ARG A 46 16.48 7.04 15.13
CA ARG A 46 16.06 8.42 14.87
C ARG A 46 16.15 8.76 13.39
N VAL A 47 17.26 8.40 12.74
CA VAL A 47 17.45 8.64 11.30
C VAL A 47 16.37 7.92 10.49
N TYR A 48 16.07 6.66 10.84
CA TYR A 48 14.98 5.91 10.21
C TYR A 48 13.66 6.66 10.31
N HIS A 49 13.26 7.09 11.52
CA HIS A 49 12.00 7.81 11.71
C HIS A 49 11.90 9.12 10.93
N VAL A 50 12.99 9.90 10.85
CA VAL A 50 13.05 11.11 10.02
C VAL A 50 12.83 10.78 8.55
N CYS A 51 13.45 9.72 8.04
CA CYS A 51 13.27 9.29 6.65
C CYS A 51 11.83 8.85 6.36
N ILE A 52 11.21 8.11 7.29
CA ILE A 52 9.80 7.72 7.19
C ILE A 52 8.90 8.96 7.19
N GLN A 53 9.18 9.96 8.03
CA GLN A 53 8.42 11.21 8.03
C GLN A 53 8.59 12.02 6.73
N LEU A 54 9.79 12.05 6.14
CA LEU A 54 10.02 12.67 4.83
C LEU A 54 9.19 12.00 3.74
N ALA A 55 9.18 10.67 3.71
CA ALA A 55 8.38 9.93 2.74
C ALA A 55 6.87 10.16 2.97
N ALA A 56 6.43 10.37 4.22
CA ALA A 56 5.05 10.76 4.57
C ALA A 56 4.64 12.13 4.02
N GLN A 57 5.60 13.03 3.86
CA GLN A 57 5.40 14.34 3.23
C GLN A 57 5.44 14.28 1.69
N GLY A 58 5.50 13.07 1.10
CA GLY A 58 5.60 12.87 -0.34
C GLY A 58 7.03 12.95 -0.88
N LYS A 59 8.04 13.20 -0.03
CA LYS A 59 9.46 13.29 -0.42
C LYS A 59 10.11 11.90 -0.47
N ILE A 60 9.51 10.99 -1.24
CA ILE A 60 9.89 9.58 -1.28
C ILE A 60 11.33 9.41 -1.78
N SER A 61 11.75 10.13 -2.82
CA SER A 61 13.11 10.06 -3.36
C SER A 61 14.17 10.47 -2.34
N GLU A 62 13.93 11.57 -1.61
CA GLU A 62 14.84 12.06 -0.56
C GLU A 62 14.97 11.04 0.58
N ALA A 63 13.84 10.47 0.99
CA ALA A 63 13.83 9.43 2.03
C ALA A 63 14.58 8.16 1.60
N ILE A 64 14.40 7.71 0.35
CA ILE A 64 15.14 6.55 -0.19
C ILE A 64 16.65 6.83 -0.16
N ALA A 65 17.07 8.00 -0.67
CA ALA A 65 18.48 8.38 -0.70
C ALA A 65 19.08 8.47 0.71
N ALA A 66 18.36 9.07 1.66
CA ALA A 66 18.79 9.19 3.05
C ALA A 66 18.90 7.82 3.75
N LEU A 67 17.93 6.91 3.54
CA LEU A 67 17.98 5.54 4.08
C LEU A 67 19.18 4.77 3.53
N GLN A 68 19.42 4.85 2.22
CA GLN A 68 20.54 4.18 1.57
C GLN A 68 21.88 4.70 2.10
N ALA A 69 22.07 6.03 2.12
CA ALA A 69 23.28 6.66 2.64
C ALA A 69 23.55 6.30 4.10
N SER A 70 22.52 6.33 4.95
CA SER A 70 22.66 6.00 6.37
C SER A 70 22.99 4.52 6.59
N SER A 71 22.37 3.62 5.81
CA SER A 71 22.61 2.18 5.88
C SER A 71 24.04 1.79 5.44
N ALA A 72 24.67 2.59 4.58
CA ALA A 72 26.04 2.36 4.12
C ALA A 72 27.08 2.54 5.24
N LEU A 73 26.74 3.33 6.27
CA LEU A 73 27.60 3.57 7.44
C LEU A 73 27.50 2.48 8.51
N LEU A 74 26.55 1.55 8.38
CA LEU A 74 26.27 0.52 9.38
C LEU A 74 26.93 -0.83 9.03
N SER A 75 27.22 -1.61 10.08
CA SER A 75 27.75 -2.97 9.93
C SER A 75 26.79 -3.87 9.13
N PRO A 76 27.28 -4.80 8.28
CA PRO A 76 26.43 -5.75 7.56
C PRO A 76 25.50 -6.60 8.44
N ILE A 77 25.89 -6.85 9.69
CA ILE A 77 25.15 -7.68 10.64
C ILE A 77 24.12 -6.85 11.43
N ASP A 78 24.15 -5.51 11.29
CA ASP A 78 23.25 -4.61 12.02
C ASP A 78 21.80 -4.75 11.52
N SER A 79 20.88 -5.02 12.46
CA SER A 79 19.45 -5.09 12.17
C SER A 79 18.87 -3.78 11.60
N TRP A 80 19.40 -2.62 11.99
CA TRP A 80 18.97 -1.32 11.45
C TRP A 80 19.36 -1.16 9.99
N LYS A 81 20.53 -1.66 9.59
CA LYS A 81 20.93 -1.67 8.18
C LYS A 81 19.93 -2.46 7.33
N GLN A 82 19.56 -3.66 7.78
CA GLN A 82 18.58 -4.49 7.08
C GLN A 82 17.22 -3.79 6.99
N ARG A 83 16.75 -3.18 8.08
CA ARG A 83 15.49 -2.41 8.10
C ARG A 83 15.51 -1.21 7.16
N MET A 84 16.59 -0.42 7.15
CA MET A 84 16.71 0.75 6.27
C MET A 84 16.76 0.37 4.80
N LEU A 85 17.52 -0.68 4.46
CA LEU A 85 17.57 -1.20 3.08
C LEU A 85 16.21 -1.73 2.64
N ALA A 86 15.53 -2.50 3.48
CA ALA A 86 14.20 -3.01 3.18
C ALA A 86 13.18 -1.86 2.99
N ALA A 87 13.20 -0.85 3.87
CA ALA A 87 12.36 0.33 3.74
C ALA A 87 12.64 1.11 2.45
N ALA A 88 13.90 1.32 2.09
CA ALA A 88 14.28 1.98 0.84
C ALA A 88 13.76 1.20 -0.38
N SER A 89 13.93 -0.13 -0.40
CA SER A 89 13.39 -0.99 -1.46
C SER A 89 11.86 -0.95 -1.56
N LEU A 90 11.14 -1.02 -0.44
CA LEU A 90 9.67 -0.96 -0.46
C LEU A 90 9.13 0.43 -0.84
N LEU A 91 9.84 1.51 -0.49
CA LEU A 91 9.53 2.86 -0.94
C LEU A 91 9.79 3.03 -2.45
N GLN A 92 10.86 2.42 -2.98
CA GLN A 92 11.13 2.41 -4.41
C GLN A 92 10.03 1.68 -5.18
N LEU A 93 9.55 0.54 -4.65
CA LEU A 93 8.39 -0.16 -5.22
C LEU A 93 7.14 0.72 -5.24
N LYS A 94 6.86 1.41 -4.13
CA LYS A 94 5.74 2.38 -4.05
C LYS A 94 5.86 3.47 -5.11
N GLN A 95 7.05 4.06 -5.23
CA GLN A 95 7.30 5.14 -6.17
C GLN A 95 7.09 4.70 -7.63
N GLN A 96 7.50 3.48 -7.96
CA GLN A 96 7.36 2.90 -9.30
C GLN A 96 6.00 2.22 -9.52
N GLN A 97 5.14 2.16 -8.50
CA GLN A 97 3.92 1.34 -8.48
C GLN A 97 4.18 -0.12 -8.93
N SER A 98 5.38 -0.63 -8.63
CA SER A 98 5.79 -1.98 -9.01
C SER A 98 5.39 -2.98 -7.92
N THR A 99 5.11 -4.20 -8.36
CA THR A 99 4.71 -5.33 -7.51
C THR A 99 5.80 -6.38 -7.41
N GLN A 100 6.92 -6.19 -8.12
CA GLN A 100 8.03 -7.12 -8.17
C GLN A 100 9.03 -6.83 -7.05
N LEU A 101 8.97 -7.61 -5.96
CA LEU A 101 9.93 -7.47 -4.86
C LEU A 101 11.36 -7.72 -5.34
N PRO A 102 12.36 -6.95 -4.84
CA PRO A 102 13.76 -7.28 -5.06
C PRO A 102 14.12 -8.57 -4.34
N ASP A 103 15.16 -9.25 -4.83
CA ASP A 103 15.74 -10.41 -4.16
C ASP A 103 16.17 -10.03 -2.72
N PRO A 104 15.74 -10.78 -1.68
CA PRO A 104 16.11 -10.47 -0.31
C PRO A 104 17.60 -10.39 -0.03
N GLN A 105 18.48 -11.10 -0.77
CA GLN A 105 19.95 -11.09 -0.56
C GLN A 105 20.39 -11.23 0.92
N GLY A 106 19.68 -12.04 1.71
CA GLY A 106 19.94 -12.24 3.14
C GLY A 106 19.32 -11.19 4.08
N ASN A 107 18.56 -10.22 3.56
CA ASN A 107 17.78 -9.28 4.35
C ASN A 107 16.52 -9.95 4.91
N SER A 108 16.47 -10.11 6.24
CA SER A 108 15.37 -10.77 6.94
C SER A 108 14.01 -10.09 6.72
N ASN A 109 13.96 -8.76 6.68
CA ASN A 109 12.74 -7.99 6.45
C ASN A 109 12.18 -8.19 5.04
N LEU A 110 13.03 -8.23 4.02
CA LEU A 110 12.62 -8.54 2.64
C LEU A 110 12.19 -10.00 2.47
N MET A 111 12.78 -10.92 3.25
CA MET A 111 12.33 -12.31 3.27
C MET A 111 10.90 -12.42 3.82
N LEU A 112 10.56 -11.69 4.89
CA LEU A 112 9.19 -11.63 5.42
C LEU A 112 8.22 -11.04 4.38
N ALA A 113 8.62 -9.96 3.69
CA ALA A 113 7.84 -9.39 2.59
C ALA A 113 7.60 -10.43 1.47
N THR A 114 8.61 -11.23 1.14
CA THR A 114 8.50 -12.30 0.13
C THR A 114 7.55 -13.43 0.57
N VAL A 115 7.54 -13.78 1.85
CA VAL A 115 6.57 -14.75 2.38
C VAL A 115 5.15 -14.19 2.31
N PHE A 116 4.99 -12.89 2.62
CA PHE A 116 3.70 -12.22 2.52
C PHE A 116 3.13 -12.26 1.10
N THR A 117 3.92 -11.95 0.08
CA THR A 117 3.45 -11.93 -1.33
C THR A 117 3.11 -13.30 -1.88
N LYS A 118 3.67 -14.39 -1.31
CA LYS A 118 3.24 -15.75 -1.64
C LYS A 118 1.85 -16.08 -1.10
N GLN A 119 1.45 -15.46 0.02
CA GLN A 119 0.15 -15.68 0.67
C GLN A 119 -0.92 -14.67 0.22
N HIS A 120 -0.50 -13.48 -0.20
CA HIS A 120 -1.37 -12.39 -0.60
C HIS A 120 -1.13 -12.05 -2.08
N PRO A 121 -2.01 -12.50 -2.98
CA PRO A 121 -1.82 -12.32 -4.40
C PRO A 121 -1.72 -10.83 -4.74
N VAL A 122 -0.83 -10.54 -5.69
CA VAL A 122 -0.64 -9.19 -6.21
C VAL A 122 -1.93 -8.73 -6.90
N PRO A 123 -2.37 -7.48 -6.68
CA PRO A 123 -3.54 -6.95 -7.37
C PRO A 123 -3.31 -6.94 -8.89
N VAL A 124 -4.29 -7.43 -9.64
CA VAL A 124 -4.26 -7.37 -11.11
C VAL A 124 -4.64 -5.97 -11.54
N SER A 125 -3.75 -5.28 -12.25
CA SER A 125 -4.07 -3.97 -12.82
C SER A 125 -4.98 -4.13 -14.04
N VAL A 126 -6.02 -3.30 -14.09
CA VAL A 126 -6.89 -3.20 -15.25
C VAL A 126 -6.25 -2.24 -16.25
N ASN A 127 -6.14 -2.65 -17.52
CA ASN A 127 -5.61 -1.79 -18.58
C ASN A 127 -6.61 -0.64 -18.90
N PRO A 128 -6.26 0.63 -18.65
CA PRO A 128 -7.17 1.75 -18.88
C PRO A 128 -7.57 1.91 -20.36
N TRP A 129 -6.68 1.54 -21.29
CA TRP A 129 -6.97 1.60 -22.73
C TRP A 129 -8.03 0.61 -23.16
N LEU A 130 -8.06 -0.58 -22.54
CA LEU A 130 -9.12 -1.55 -22.81
C LEU A 130 -10.48 -1.02 -22.33
N VAL A 131 -10.50 -0.43 -21.13
CA VAL A 131 -11.72 0.20 -20.56
C VAL A 131 -12.20 1.34 -21.45
N GLY A 132 -11.29 2.21 -21.89
CA GLY A 132 -11.59 3.31 -22.80
C GLY A 132 -12.08 2.82 -24.16
N GLY A 133 -11.42 1.83 -24.75
CA GLY A 133 -11.79 1.22 -26.03
C GLY A 133 -13.17 0.57 -26.00
N LEU A 134 -13.50 -0.16 -24.93
CA LEU A 134 -14.85 -0.69 -24.73
C LEU A 134 -15.88 0.45 -24.63
N GLY A 135 -15.56 1.52 -23.89
CA GLY A 135 -16.40 2.72 -23.80
C GLY A 135 -16.60 3.45 -25.14
N MET A 136 -15.62 3.41 -26.05
CA MET A 136 -15.75 3.98 -27.40
C MET A 136 -16.71 3.19 -28.28
N VAL A 137 -16.77 1.86 -28.11
CA VAL A 137 -17.68 1.01 -28.91
C VAL A 137 -19.12 1.16 -28.45
N LEU A 138 -19.36 1.16 -27.14
CA LEU A 138 -20.71 1.21 -26.58
C LEU A 138 -20.74 2.06 -25.31
N PRO A 139 -21.68 3.02 -25.18
CA PRO A 139 -21.77 3.86 -24.00
C PRO A 139 -22.04 2.99 -22.76
N GLY A 140 -21.24 3.20 -21.71
CA GLY A 140 -21.32 2.45 -20.46
C GLY A 140 -20.58 1.10 -20.44
N ALA A 141 -20.09 0.60 -21.58
CA ALA A 141 -19.38 -0.69 -21.61
C ALA A 141 -18.09 -0.69 -20.78
N GLY A 142 -17.35 0.42 -20.75
CA GLY A 142 -16.19 0.57 -19.86
C GLY A 142 -16.55 0.42 -18.38
N HIS A 143 -17.66 1.02 -17.92
CA HIS A 143 -18.15 0.85 -16.55
C HIS A 143 -18.63 -0.58 -16.27
N ALA A 144 -19.32 -1.20 -17.24
CA ALA A 144 -19.76 -2.58 -17.11
C ALA A 144 -18.58 -3.55 -16.97
N PHE A 145 -17.50 -3.33 -17.73
CA PHE A 145 -16.26 -4.10 -17.62
C PHE A 145 -15.62 -4.00 -16.23
N LEU A 146 -15.70 -2.82 -15.60
CA LEU A 146 -15.27 -2.61 -14.21
C LEU A 146 -16.24 -3.18 -13.16
N GLY A 147 -17.30 -3.90 -13.58
CA GLY A 147 -18.35 -4.43 -12.70
C GLY A 147 -19.34 -3.39 -12.17
N ARG A 148 -19.26 -2.14 -12.64
CA ARG A 148 -20.09 -1.01 -12.18
C ARG A 148 -21.35 -0.87 -13.03
N TRP A 149 -22.24 -1.86 -12.91
CA TRP A 149 -23.45 -1.96 -13.73
C TRP A 149 -24.43 -0.79 -13.55
N HIS A 150 -24.48 -0.18 -12.37
CA HIS A 150 -25.33 0.99 -12.15
C HIS A 150 -24.85 2.18 -13.00
N ASP A 151 -23.57 2.51 -12.93
CA ASP A 151 -22.97 3.61 -13.70
C ASP A 151 -23.02 3.32 -15.20
N ALA A 152 -22.84 2.06 -15.61
CA ALA A 152 -23.01 1.61 -16.99
C ALA A 152 -24.43 1.89 -17.50
N LYS A 153 -25.47 1.58 -16.70
CA LYS A 153 -26.87 1.86 -17.05
C LYS A 153 -27.13 3.36 -17.18
N VAL A 154 -26.62 4.17 -16.26
CA VAL A 154 -26.77 5.63 -16.32
C VAL A 154 -26.13 6.19 -17.59
N ALA A 155 -24.89 5.81 -17.88
CA ALA A 155 -24.19 6.24 -19.08
C ALA A 155 -24.93 5.83 -20.37
N PHE A 156 -25.39 4.58 -20.44
CA PHE A 156 -26.18 4.08 -21.57
C PHE A 156 -27.46 4.90 -21.75
N LEU A 157 -28.24 5.11 -20.68
CA LEU A 157 -29.50 5.84 -20.74
C LEU A 157 -29.33 7.32 -21.08
N MET A 158 -28.20 7.95 -20.75
CA MET A 158 -27.94 9.34 -21.12
C MET A 158 -27.52 9.49 -22.59
N VAL A 159 -26.68 8.58 -23.10
CA VAL A 159 -26.10 8.71 -24.46
C VAL A 159 -27.02 8.11 -25.53
N PHE A 160 -27.63 6.96 -25.27
CA PHE A 160 -28.34 6.19 -26.29
C PHE A 160 -29.56 6.91 -26.89
N PRO A 161 -30.43 7.61 -26.12
CA PRO A 161 -31.51 8.40 -26.69
C PRO A 161 -31.00 9.55 -27.57
N MET A 162 -29.92 10.23 -27.15
CA MET A 162 -29.32 11.32 -27.92
C MET A 162 -28.77 10.80 -29.26
N LEU A 163 -28.11 9.64 -29.25
CA LEU A 163 -27.63 8.99 -30.46
C LEU A 163 -28.79 8.66 -31.43
N ILE A 164 -29.91 8.13 -30.93
CA ILE A 164 -31.10 7.87 -31.74
C ILE A 164 -31.63 9.17 -32.35
N LEU A 165 -31.72 10.25 -31.56
CA LEU A 165 -32.19 11.56 -32.03
C LEU A 165 -31.27 12.14 -33.10
N THR A 166 -29.94 12.01 -32.95
CA THR A 166 -28.97 12.42 -33.97
C THR A 166 -29.19 11.68 -35.28
N LEU A 167 -29.28 10.34 -35.24
CA LEU A 167 -29.49 9.51 -36.44
C LEU A 167 -30.85 9.81 -37.10
N TRP A 168 -31.88 10.05 -36.30
CA TRP A 168 -33.21 10.40 -36.79
C TRP A 168 -33.24 11.77 -37.46
N ALA A 169 -32.60 12.78 -36.86
CA ALA A 169 -32.51 14.13 -37.43
C ALA A 169 -31.70 14.12 -38.74
N TRP A 170 -30.61 13.34 -38.77
CA TRP A 170 -29.79 13.13 -39.97
C TRP A 170 -30.60 12.52 -41.10
N LYS A 171 -31.36 11.44 -40.84
CA LYS A 171 -32.23 10.79 -41.84
C LYS A 171 -33.28 11.73 -42.44
N ARG A 172 -33.68 12.77 -41.70
CA ARG A 172 -34.66 13.79 -42.15
C ARG A 172 -34.01 15.06 -42.69
N SER A 173 -32.69 15.07 -42.89
CA SER A 173 -31.95 16.22 -43.41
C SER A 173 -32.13 17.50 -42.59
N MET A 174 -32.32 17.38 -41.27
CA MET A 174 -32.45 18.51 -40.35
C MET A 174 -31.06 19.01 -39.92
N GLY A 175 -30.33 19.66 -40.82
CA GLY A 175 -28.91 19.99 -40.68
C GLY A 175 -28.50 20.58 -39.32
N PRO A 176 -28.97 21.79 -38.93
CA PRO A 176 -28.59 22.41 -37.67
C PRO A 176 -28.94 21.57 -36.42
N VAL A 177 -30.10 20.92 -36.42
CA VAL A 177 -30.56 20.06 -35.32
C VAL A 177 -29.67 18.80 -35.20
N THR A 178 -29.24 18.24 -36.33
CA THR A 178 -28.34 17.09 -36.37
C THR A 178 -26.99 17.44 -35.75
N VAL A 179 -26.41 18.59 -36.12
CA VAL A 179 -25.14 19.07 -35.55
C VAL A 179 -25.28 19.28 -34.05
N PHE A 180 -26.37 19.91 -33.60
CA PHE A 180 -26.63 20.12 -32.18
C PHE A 180 -26.67 18.80 -31.39
N PHE A 181 -27.49 17.83 -31.82
CA PHE A 181 -27.56 16.53 -31.13
C PHE A 181 -26.25 15.74 -31.24
N ALA A 182 -25.54 15.81 -32.37
CA ALA A 182 -24.25 15.16 -32.54
C ALA A 182 -23.21 15.70 -31.53
N LEU A 183 -23.13 17.02 -31.35
CA LEU A 183 -22.23 17.63 -30.38
C LEU A 183 -22.57 17.24 -28.93
N ILE A 184 -23.85 17.25 -28.56
CA ILE A 184 -24.29 16.81 -27.24
C ILE A 184 -24.00 15.32 -27.03
N THR A 185 -24.27 14.48 -28.02
CA THR A 185 -23.97 13.04 -27.98
C THR A 185 -22.46 12.82 -27.79
N ALA A 186 -21.62 13.49 -28.58
CA ALA A 186 -20.18 13.40 -28.49
C ALA A 186 -19.65 13.88 -27.13
N TRP A 187 -20.19 14.96 -26.59
CA TRP A 187 -19.88 15.43 -25.25
C TRP A 187 -20.19 14.36 -24.20
N LEU A 188 -21.45 13.89 -24.15
CA LEU A 188 -21.89 12.94 -23.12
C LEU A 188 -21.12 11.61 -23.23
N TRP A 189 -20.89 11.15 -24.46
CA TRP A 189 -20.15 9.92 -24.72
C TRP A 189 -18.69 10.04 -24.29
N SER A 190 -17.99 11.11 -24.70
CA SER A 190 -16.59 11.34 -24.27
C SER A 190 -16.46 11.45 -22.75
N GLY A 191 -17.41 12.11 -22.07
CA GLY A 191 -17.47 12.17 -20.61
C GLY A 191 -17.59 10.78 -19.95
N SER A 192 -18.41 9.89 -20.51
CA SER A 192 -18.55 8.52 -20.00
C SER A 192 -17.27 7.68 -20.18
N ILE A 193 -16.56 7.86 -21.30
CA ILE A 193 -15.29 7.18 -21.57
C ILE A 193 -14.22 7.65 -20.58
N PHE A 194 -14.06 8.98 -20.45
CA PHE A 194 -13.11 9.58 -19.52
C PHE A 194 -13.39 9.15 -18.07
N SER A 195 -14.67 9.14 -17.67
CA SER A 195 -15.07 8.67 -16.35
C SER A 195 -14.64 7.22 -16.11
N ALA A 196 -14.90 6.32 -17.05
CA ALA A 196 -14.52 4.91 -16.92
C ALA A 196 -13.00 4.71 -16.80
N ILE A 197 -12.21 5.43 -17.63
CA ILE A 197 -10.75 5.40 -17.57
C ILE A 197 -10.26 5.89 -16.20
N SER A 198 -10.72 7.06 -15.74
CA SER A 198 -10.31 7.63 -14.45
C SER A 198 -10.66 6.72 -13.27
N LEU A 199 -11.82 6.06 -13.32
CA LEU A 199 -12.20 5.07 -12.31
C LEU A 199 -11.27 3.85 -12.34
N SER A 200 -10.86 3.38 -13.51
CA SER A 200 -9.94 2.24 -13.62
C SER A 200 -8.56 2.57 -13.03
N GLU A 201 -8.03 3.76 -13.28
CA GLU A 201 -6.75 4.22 -12.73
C GLU A 201 -6.82 4.37 -11.22
N ARG A 202 -7.89 4.98 -10.70
CA ARG A 202 -8.11 5.12 -9.26
C ARG A 202 -8.27 3.75 -8.59
N GLY A 203 -9.06 2.85 -9.17
CA GLY A 203 -9.25 1.49 -8.68
C GLY A 203 -7.94 0.70 -8.63
N ASN A 204 -7.10 0.82 -9.67
CA ASN A 204 -5.77 0.22 -9.68
C ASN A 204 -4.88 0.75 -8.55
N MET A 205 -4.87 2.07 -8.32
CA MET A 205 -4.10 2.69 -7.26
C MET A 205 -4.61 2.30 -5.87
N GLU A 206 -5.92 2.28 -5.66
CA GLU A 206 -6.55 1.85 -4.41
C GLU A 206 -6.22 0.38 -4.11
N ALA A 207 -6.37 -0.52 -5.09
CA ALA A 207 -6.02 -1.93 -4.95
C ALA A 207 -4.52 -2.11 -4.64
N TYR A 208 -3.65 -1.36 -5.33
CA TYR A 208 -2.22 -1.35 -5.05
C TYR A 208 -1.93 -0.92 -3.61
N MET A 209 -2.51 0.19 -3.15
CA MET A 209 -2.30 0.70 -1.79
C MET A 209 -2.85 -0.26 -0.72
N HIS A 210 -4.00 -0.89 -0.98
CA HIS A 210 -4.56 -1.91 -0.10
C HIS A 210 -3.64 -3.12 0.07
N TRP A 211 -2.90 -3.50 -0.97
CA TRP A 211 -1.89 -4.56 -0.92
C TRP A 211 -0.55 -4.09 -0.32
N TRP A 212 -0.11 -2.88 -0.65
CA TRP A 212 1.19 -2.35 -0.23
C TRP A 212 1.27 -2.02 1.26
N LYS A 213 0.19 -1.52 1.86
CA LYS A 213 0.13 -1.19 3.30
C LYS A 213 0.41 -2.40 4.21
N PRO A 214 -0.28 -3.55 4.07
CA PRO A 214 0.03 -4.74 4.87
C PRO A 214 1.39 -5.36 4.50
N LEU A 215 1.86 -5.23 3.26
CA LEU A 215 3.22 -5.64 2.87
C LEU A 215 4.30 -4.93 3.70
N TRP A 216 4.16 -3.61 3.89
CA TRP A 216 5.06 -2.80 4.74
C TRP A 216 5.09 -3.33 6.18
N GLN A 217 3.92 -3.61 6.76
CA GLN A 217 3.80 -4.13 8.12
C GLN A 217 4.36 -5.55 8.24
N ALA A 218 4.10 -6.41 7.26
CA ALA A 218 4.61 -7.78 7.20
C ALA A 218 6.15 -7.83 7.11
N ALA A 219 6.77 -6.83 6.48
CA ALA A 219 8.21 -6.65 6.45
C ALA A 219 8.81 -6.17 7.80
N ALA A 220 8.02 -6.16 8.89
CA ALA A 220 8.41 -5.71 10.22
C ALA A 220 9.02 -4.28 10.26
N LEU A 221 8.53 -3.41 9.37
CA LEU A 221 8.92 -2.01 9.33
C LEU A 221 8.01 -1.18 10.25
N SER A 222 8.59 -0.29 11.05
CA SER A 222 7.83 0.58 11.95
C SER A 222 7.30 1.82 11.22
N GLY A 223 6.26 2.42 11.78
CA GLY A 223 5.58 3.59 11.19
C GLY A 223 4.33 3.20 10.39
N GLN A 224 3.48 4.20 10.13
CA GLN A 224 2.29 3.99 9.32
C GLN A 224 2.62 4.19 7.84
N PRO A 225 2.29 3.23 6.97
CA PRO A 225 2.35 3.43 5.53
C PRO A 225 1.20 4.36 5.11
N TRP A 226 1.49 5.66 4.93
CA TRP A 226 0.54 6.64 4.41
C TRP A 226 0.03 6.23 3.02
#